data_AF-A0A3M1BI52-F1
#
_entry.id   AF-A0A3M1BI52-F1
#
_cell.length_a   1.000
_cell.length_b   1.000
_cell.length_c   1.000
_cell.angle_alpha   90.00
_cell.angle_beta   90.00
_cell.angle_gamma   90.00
#
_symmetry.space_group_name_H-M   'P 1'
#
loop_
_entity.id
_entity.type
_entity.pdbx_description
1 polymer ?
#
loop_
_entity_poly.entity_id
_entity_poly.type
_entity_poly.pdbx_seq_one_letter_code
_entity_poly.pdbx_strand_id
1 'polypeptide(L)'
;METERPPLGALIKKLKEDIDRPLSAILTLNTIAHTVGAIGVGAQAGKLFGSQSIQLAGFSLSYESIIAALMTLAILFLSEIIPKTIGANNWRSLAGFTARSLNMLVVILKPFVWLSYKLTRMLKKDKSKSVFSKQDFAAMTEVVSESGALEQADIRLIKNLLKFDDLTAQDV
;
A
#
# COMPACT_ATOMS: atom_id res chain seq x y z
N MET A 1 6.51 -14.12 16.89
CA MET A 1 7.05 -14.35 15.52
C MET A 1 8.57 -14.20 15.41
N GLU A 2 9.18 -13.05 15.75
CA GLU A 2 10.65 -12.89 15.69
C GLU A 2 11.41 -13.87 16.61
N THR A 3 10.84 -14.16 17.78
CA THR A 3 11.35 -15.15 18.75
C THR A 3 10.91 -16.59 18.48
N GLU A 4 9.86 -16.81 17.68
CA GLU A 4 9.27 -18.14 17.44
C GLU A 4 9.79 -18.79 16.15
N ARG A 5 10.18 -17.98 15.15
CA ARG A 5 10.74 -18.44 13.86
C ARG A 5 11.88 -17.50 13.44
N PRO A 6 13.10 -17.73 13.97
CA PRO A 6 14.24 -16.81 13.78
C PRO A 6 14.54 -16.43 12.32
N PRO A 7 14.55 -17.35 11.33
CA PRO A 7 14.88 -16.97 9.95
C PRO A 7 13.75 -16.17 9.28
N LEU A 8 12.49 -16.42 9.63
CA LEU A 8 11.36 -15.67 9.09
C LEU A 8 11.28 -14.27 9.72
N GLY A 9 11.54 -14.16 11.02
CA GLY A 9 11.64 -12.89 11.72
C GLY A 9 12.71 -11.99 11.12
N ALA A 10 13.91 -12.52 10.90
CA ALA A 10 15.01 -11.78 10.28
C ALA A 10 14.65 -11.28 8.86
N LEU A 11 13.95 -12.10 8.06
CA LEU A 11 13.49 -11.69 6.74
C LEU A 11 12.47 -10.55 6.80
N ILE A 12 11.46 -10.67 7.67
CA ILE A 12 10.44 -9.63 7.86
C ILE A 12 11.09 -8.34 8.35
N LYS A 13 12.04 -8.43 9.29
CA LYS A 13 12.80 -7.29 9.78
C LYS A 13 13.54 -6.58 8.65
N LYS A 14 14.27 -7.33 7.81
CA LYS A 14 14.97 -6.80 6.64
C LYS A 14 14.03 -6.10 5.65
N LEU A 15 12.84 -6.66 5.40
CA LEU A 15 11.83 -6.06 4.53
C LEU A 15 11.19 -4.80 5.15
N LYS A 16 11.14 -4.71 6.49
CA LYS A 16 10.64 -3.53 7.23
C LYS A 16 11.67 -2.41 7.33
N GLU A 17 12.96 -2.72 7.44
CA GLU A 17 14.03 -1.72 7.53
C GLU A 17 14.13 -0.87 6.24
N ASP A 18 13.80 -1.46 5.09
CA ASP A 18 13.73 -0.76 3.80
C ASP A 18 12.40 -1.06 3.11
N ILE A 19 11.32 -0.43 3.61
CA ILE A 19 9.96 -0.61 3.08
C ILE A 19 9.83 -0.17 1.61
N ASP A 20 10.66 0.77 1.16
CA ASP A 20 10.59 1.36 -0.18
C ASP A 20 10.84 0.28 -1.26
N ARG A 21 11.70 -0.71 -0.98
CA ARG A 21 12.02 -1.81 -1.91
C ARG A 21 10.85 -2.76 -2.17
N PRO A 22 10.28 -3.48 -1.17
CA PRO A 22 9.14 -4.35 -1.40
C PRO A 22 7.93 -3.57 -1.89
N LEU A 23 7.70 -2.34 -1.42
CA LEU A 23 6.59 -1.50 -1.92
C LEU A 23 6.76 -1.19 -3.41
N SER A 24 7.95 -0.78 -3.84
CA SER A 24 8.23 -0.52 -5.26
C SER A 24 8.03 -1.77 -6.11
N ALA A 25 8.44 -2.94 -5.61
CA ALA A 25 8.27 -4.21 -6.31
C ALA A 25 6.78 -4.58 -6.48
N ILE A 26 6.00 -4.47 -5.41
CA ILE A 26 4.53 -4.71 -5.44
C ILE A 26 3.86 -3.75 -6.41
N LEU A 27 4.16 -2.46 -6.31
CA LEU A 27 3.56 -1.43 -7.15
C LEU A 27 3.87 -1.69 -8.62
N THR A 28 5.15 -1.94 -8.94
CA THR A 28 5.59 -2.25 -10.30
C THR A 28 4.87 -3.48 -10.84
N LEU A 29 4.78 -4.56 -10.05
CA LEU A 29 4.08 -5.78 -10.47
C LEU A 29 2.61 -5.49 -10.77
N ASN A 30 1.91 -4.79 -9.88
CA ASN A 30 0.50 -4.44 -10.08
C ASN A 30 0.31 -3.60 -11.34
N THR A 31 1.13 -2.57 -11.53
CA THR A 31 1.06 -1.71 -12.72
C THR A 31 1.26 -2.53 -13.99
N ILE A 32 2.28 -3.38 -14.05
CA ILE A 32 2.52 -4.24 -15.21
C ILE A 32 1.34 -5.18 -15.44
N ALA A 33 0.87 -5.87 -14.39
CA ALA A 33 -0.22 -6.83 -14.50
C ALA A 33 -1.51 -6.17 -15.00
N HIS A 34 -1.87 -5.00 -14.46
CA HIS A 34 -3.09 -4.29 -14.83
C HIS A 34 -2.99 -3.67 -16.21
N THR A 35 -1.86 -3.02 -16.55
CA THR A 35 -1.68 -2.41 -17.86
C THR A 35 -1.59 -3.46 -18.96
N VAL A 36 -0.73 -4.46 -18.81
CA VAL A 36 -0.58 -5.53 -19.81
C VAL A 36 -1.86 -6.37 -19.91
N GLY A 37 -2.49 -6.68 -18.77
CA GLY A 37 -3.76 -7.41 -18.74
C GLY A 37 -4.89 -6.64 -19.44
N ALA A 38 -5.06 -5.35 -19.14
CA ALA A 38 -6.07 -4.52 -19.77
C ALA A 38 -5.82 -4.34 -21.27
N ILE A 39 -4.57 -4.07 -21.69
CA ILE A 39 -4.21 -3.98 -23.11
C ILE A 39 -4.47 -5.30 -23.82
N GLY A 40 -4.10 -6.43 -23.21
CA GLY A 40 -4.31 -7.76 -23.78
C GLY A 40 -5.79 -8.08 -23.99
N VAL A 41 -6.62 -7.81 -22.98
CA VAL A 41 -8.08 -8.02 -23.09
C VAL A 41 -8.71 -7.04 -24.06
N GLY A 42 -8.31 -5.77 -24.07
CA GLY A 42 -8.78 -4.78 -25.04
C GLY A 42 -8.43 -5.17 -26.48
N ALA A 43 -7.19 -5.58 -26.73
CA ALA A 43 -6.77 -6.06 -28.04
C ALA A 43 -7.55 -7.30 -28.50
N GLN A 44 -7.86 -8.22 -27.59
CA GLN A 44 -8.67 -9.40 -27.90
C GLN A 44 -10.14 -9.05 -28.12
N ALA A 45 -10.69 -8.12 -27.33
CA ALA A 45 -12.04 -7.61 -27.49
C ALA A 45 -12.22 -6.92 -28.86
N GLY A 46 -11.26 -6.08 -29.27
CA GLY A 46 -11.27 -5.44 -30.58
C GLY A 46 -11.24 -6.44 -31.74
N LYS A 47 -10.47 -7.53 -31.63
CA LYS A 47 -10.43 -8.60 -32.65
C LYS A 47 -11.73 -9.40 -32.75
N LEU A 48 -12.35 -9.73 -31.62
CA LEU A 48 -13.53 -10.60 -31.57
C LEU A 48 -14.83 -9.85 -31.87
N PHE A 49 -14.97 -8.62 -31.39
CA PHE A 49 -16.21 -7.86 -31.43
C PHE A 49 -16.19 -6.69 -32.43
N GLY A 50 -15.01 -6.29 -32.95
CA GLY A 50 -14.86 -5.31 -34.02
C GLY A 50 -15.65 -4.01 -33.78
N SER A 51 -16.25 -3.47 -34.84
CA SER A 51 -17.05 -2.23 -34.81
C SER A 51 -18.49 -2.45 -34.31
N GLN A 52 -18.80 -3.59 -33.71
CA GLN A 52 -20.14 -3.83 -33.20
C GLN A 52 -20.39 -2.88 -32.02
N SER A 53 -21.54 -2.22 -32.05
CA SER A 53 -21.94 -1.26 -31.02
C SER A 53 -23.41 -1.44 -30.68
N ILE A 54 -23.73 -1.27 -29.41
CA ILE A 54 -25.09 -1.23 -28.90
C ILE A 54 -25.47 0.23 -28.72
N GLN A 55 -26.62 0.64 -29.25
CA GLN A 55 -27.22 1.92 -28.92
C GLN A 55 -28.05 1.79 -27.64
N LEU A 56 -27.73 2.61 -26.65
CA LEU A 56 -28.47 2.68 -25.40
C LEU A 56 -28.66 4.15 -25.01
N ALA A 57 -29.90 4.55 -24.74
CA ALA A 57 -30.24 5.90 -24.23
C ALA A 57 -29.64 7.07 -25.04
N GLY A 58 -29.54 6.94 -26.37
CA GLY A 58 -28.98 7.98 -27.25
C GLY A 58 -27.45 7.96 -27.39
N PHE A 59 -26.75 7.05 -26.70
CA PHE A 59 -25.30 6.86 -26.80
C PHE A 59 -24.99 5.55 -27.53
N SER A 60 -24.00 5.57 -28.43
CA SER A 60 -23.47 4.35 -29.05
C SER A 60 -22.28 3.84 -28.24
N LEU A 61 -22.43 2.66 -27.63
CA LEU A 61 -21.38 1.99 -26.87
C LEU A 61 -20.82 0.82 -27.69
N SER A 62 -19.53 0.84 -27.97
CA SER A 62 -18.84 -0.32 -28.54
C SER A 62 -18.72 -1.44 -27.50
N TYR A 63 -18.73 -2.70 -27.95
CA TYR A 63 -18.46 -3.83 -27.06
C TYR A 63 -17.10 -3.71 -26.38
N GLU A 64 -16.11 -3.12 -27.07
CA GLU A 64 -14.80 -2.82 -26.50
C GLU A 64 -14.90 -1.94 -25.24
N SER A 65 -15.68 -0.86 -25.29
CA SER A 65 -15.88 0.04 -24.15
C SER A 65 -16.58 -0.66 -22.98
N ILE A 66 -17.55 -1.51 -23.27
CA ILE A 66 -18.26 -2.29 -22.25
C ILE A 66 -17.30 -3.29 -21.58
N ILE A 67 -16.52 -4.01 -22.38
CA ILE A 67 -15.53 -4.97 -21.89
C ILE A 67 -14.44 -4.26 -21.07
N ALA A 68 -13.96 -3.10 -21.51
CA ALA A 68 -12.97 -2.31 -20.79
C ALA A 68 -13.50 -1.84 -19.43
N ALA A 69 -14.75 -1.38 -19.37
CA ALA A 69 -15.39 -0.98 -18.12
C ALA A 69 -15.55 -2.17 -17.15
N LEU A 70 -16.04 -3.31 -17.66
CA LEU A 70 -16.17 -4.54 -16.88
C LEU A 70 -14.80 -5.06 -16.39
N MET A 71 -13.78 -5.03 -17.24
CA MET A 71 -12.41 -5.40 -16.87
C MET A 71 -11.86 -4.50 -15.76
N THR A 72 -12.10 -3.19 -15.85
CA THR A 72 -11.65 -2.23 -14.84
C THR A 72 -12.30 -2.55 -13.48
N LEU A 73 -13.61 -2.79 -13.46
CA LEU A 73 -14.31 -3.22 -12.24
C LEU A 73 -13.77 -4.56 -11.72
N ALA A 74 -13.55 -5.52 -12.61
CA ALA A 74 -13.02 -6.83 -12.25
C ALA A 74 -11.63 -6.73 -11.61
N ILE A 75 -10.72 -5.94 -12.19
CA ILE A 75 -9.40 -5.67 -11.62
C ILE A 75 -9.54 -5.06 -10.22
N LEU A 76 -10.38 -4.03 -10.07
CA LEU A 76 -10.57 -3.31 -8.83
C LEU A 76 -11.10 -4.22 -7.71
N PHE A 77 -12.13 -5.02 -7.97
CA PHE A 77 -12.69 -5.91 -6.95
C PHE A 77 -11.83 -7.15 -6.71
N LEU A 78 -11.46 -7.87 -7.77
CA LEU A 78 -10.83 -9.19 -7.66
C LEU A 78 -9.32 -9.12 -7.42
N SER A 79 -8.62 -8.16 -8.03
CA SER A 79 -7.16 -8.03 -7.91
C SER A 79 -6.74 -7.04 -6.84
N GLU A 80 -7.57 -6.07 -6.48
CA GLU A 80 -7.22 -5.05 -5.49
C GLU A 80 -7.97 -5.16 -4.18
N ILE A 81 -9.27 -4.90 -4.14
CA ILE A 81 -10.02 -4.77 -2.89
C ILE A 81 -10.02 -6.09 -2.10
N ILE A 82 -10.41 -7.20 -2.74
CA ILE A 82 -10.56 -8.48 -2.05
C ILE A 82 -9.21 -8.98 -1.52
N PRO A 83 -8.13 -9.06 -2.32
CA PRO A 83 -6.84 -9.54 -1.83
C PRO A 83 -6.22 -8.64 -0.77
N LYS A 84 -6.36 -7.30 -0.91
CA LYS A 84 -5.88 -6.34 0.11
C LYS A 84 -6.61 -6.54 1.43
N THR A 85 -7.94 -6.70 1.39
CA THR A 85 -8.77 -6.93 2.58
C THR A 85 -8.41 -8.24 3.28
N ILE A 86 -8.24 -9.33 2.52
CA ILE A 86 -7.81 -10.62 3.07
C ILE A 86 -6.44 -10.51 3.73
N GLY A 87 -5.49 -9.83 3.07
CA GLY A 87 -4.14 -9.60 3.60
C GLY A 87 -4.15 -8.79 4.91
N ALA A 88 -4.99 -7.78 5.01
CA ALA A 88 -5.12 -6.95 6.22
C ALA A 88 -5.74 -7.75 7.39
N ASN A 89 -6.78 -8.54 7.14
CA ASN A 89 -7.47 -9.29 8.19
C ASN A 89 -6.71 -10.55 8.62
N ASN A 90 -5.94 -11.17 7.72
CA ASN A 90 -5.24 -12.44 7.95
C ASN A 90 -3.72 -12.29 7.96
N TRP A 91 -3.20 -11.10 8.31
CA TRP A 91 -1.77 -10.79 8.19
C TRP A 91 -0.85 -11.76 8.95
N ARG A 92 -1.29 -12.28 10.10
CA ARG A 92 -0.50 -13.22 10.93
C ARG A 92 -0.29 -14.55 10.23
N SER A 93 -1.33 -15.15 9.66
CA SER A 93 -1.21 -16.44 8.96
C SER A 93 -0.49 -16.29 7.61
N LEU A 94 -0.69 -15.15 6.93
CA LEU A 94 -0.05 -14.88 5.63
C LEU A 94 1.39 -14.39 5.74
N ALA A 95 1.83 -13.84 6.88
CA ALA A 95 3.15 -13.21 7.03
C ALA A 95 4.31 -14.08 6.50
N GLY A 96 4.27 -15.38 6.78
CA GLY A 96 5.30 -16.33 6.33
C GLY A 96 5.38 -16.46 4.81
N PHE A 97 4.23 -16.63 4.17
CA PHE A 97 4.12 -16.71 2.71
C PHE A 97 4.48 -15.37 2.07
N THR A 98 3.87 -14.28 2.53
CA THR A 98 4.05 -12.93 1.99
C THR A 98 5.51 -12.49 2.06
N ALA A 99 6.22 -12.71 3.17
CA ALA A 99 7.62 -12.32 3.27
C ALA A 99 8.52 -13.03 2.25
N ARG A 100 8.30 -14.33 2.01
CA ARG A 100 9.05 -15.12 1.03
C ARG A 100 8.72 -14.69 -0.40
N SER A 101 7.43 -14.54 -0.71
CA SER A 101 6.95 -14.09 -2.02
C SER A 101 7.45 -12.68 -2.35
N LEU A 102 7.44 -11.76 -1.38
CA LEU A 102 8.01 -10.41 -1.54
C LEU A 102 9.51 -10.44 -1.81
N ASN A 103 10.27 -11.25 -1.07
CA ASN A 103 11.71 -11.35 -1.31
C ASN A 103 12.02 -11.88 -2.72
N MET A 104 11.27 -12.88 -3.19
CA MET A 104 11.38 -13.34 -4.59
C MET A 104 11.01 -12.24 -5.57
N LEU A 105 9.91 -11.52 -5.32
CA LEU A 105 9.44 -10.44 -6.19
C LEU A 105 10.47 -9.31 -6.31
N VAL A 106 11.10 -8.91 -5.20
CA VAL A 106 12.18 -7.90 -5.18
C VAL A 106 13.38 -8.36 -6.00
N VAL A 107 13.71 -9.66 -5.99
CA VAL A 107 14.81 -10.20 -6.80
C VAL A 107 14.47 -10.21 -8.29
N ILE A 108 13.27 -10.65 -8.65
CA ILE A 108 12.80 -10.68 -10.06
C ILE A 108 12.71 -9.26 -10.63
N LEU A 109 12.16 -8.32 -9.86
CA LEU A 109 11.96 -6.93 -10.27
C LEU A 109 13.11 -6.01 -9.85
N LYS A 110 14.28 -6.57 -9.52
CA LYS A 110 15.46 -5.82 -9.09
C LYS A 110 15.82 -4.62 -9.97
N PRO A 111 15.80 -4.67 -11.32
CA PRO A 111 16.11 -3.50 -12.13
C PRO A 111 15.12 -2.34 -11.92
N PHE A 112 13.82 -2.64 -11.79
CA PHE A 112 12.79 -1.63 -11.52
C PHE A 112 12.88 -1.07 -10.10
N VAL A 113 13.13 -1.93 -9.11
CA VAL A 113 13.34 -1.50 -7.73
C VAL A 113 14.55 -0.58 -7.61
N TRP A 114 15.66 -0.90 -8.29
CA TRP A 114 16.85 -0.03 -8.34
C TRP A 114 16.55 1.32 -8.98
N LEU A 115 15.79 1.34 -10.08
CA LEU A 115 15.39 2.56 -10.75
C LEU A 115 14.49 3.44 -9.86
N SER A 116 13.49 2.84 -9.22
CA SER A 116 12.61 3.51 -8.24
C SER A 116 13.43 4.15 -7.13
N TYR A 117 14.40 3.42 -6.56
CA TYR A 117 15.28 3.93 -5.51
C TYR A 117 16.10 5.14 -5.98
N LYS A 118 16.68 5.07 -7.19
CA LYS A 118 17.44 6.18 -7.79
C LYS A 118 16.56 7.41 -7.96
N LEU A 119 15.34 7.23 -8.49
CA LEU A 119 14.42 8.33 -8.73
C LEU A 119 13.95 8.97 -7.42
N THR A 120 13.54 8.15 -6.44
CA THR A 120 13.14 8.63 -5.10
C THR A 120 14.26 9.40 -4.42
N ARG A 121 15.52 8.95 -4.53
CA ARG A 121 16.67 9.65 -3.95
C ARG A 121 16.95 10.99 -4.63
N MET A 122 16.67 11.12 -5.93
CA MET A 122 16.79 12.40 -6.64
C MET A 122 15.68 13.39 -6.25
N LEU A 123 14.50 12.88 -5.86
CA LEU A 123 13.34 13.70 -5.49
C LEU A 123 13.28 14.06 -4.00
N LYS A 124 13.91 13.27 -3.11
CA LYS A 124 13.99 13.57 -1.67
C LYS A 124 14.81 14.86 -1.45
N LYS A 125 14.12 15.98 -1.21
CA LYS A 125 14.72 17.31 -0.99
C LYS A 125 15.21 17.59 0.44
N ASP A 126 14.89 16.78 1.43
CA ASP A 126 15.36 16.99 2.80
C ASP A 126 15.58 15.67 3.55
N LYS A 127 16.71 15.57 4.25
CA LYS A 127 17.09 14.40 5.07
C LYS A 127 16.84 14.58 6.57
N SER A 128 16.45 15.77 7.03
CA SER A 128 16.46 16.11 8.47
C SER A 128 15.11 16.46 9.09
N LYS A 129 14.01 16.52 8.33
CA LYS A 129 12.69 16.65 8.96
C LYS A 129 12.26 15.30 9.51
N SER A 130 12.07 15.23 10.82
CA SER A 130 11.33 14.14 11.45
C SER A 130 10.05 13.90 10.66
N VAL A 131 9.79 12.64 10.28
CA VAL A 131 8.60 12.24 9.52
C VAL A 131 7.32 12.53 10.30
N PHE A 132 7.41 12.68 11.62
CA PHE A 132 6.30 13.03 12.51
C PHE A 132 6.64 14.24 13.38
N SER A 133 5.71 15.19 13.47
CA SER A 133 5.72 16.28 14.44
C SER A 133 4.99 15.89 15.73
N LYS A 134 5.22 16.64 16.81
CA LYS A 134 4.43 16.49 18.07
C LYS A 134 2.92 16.61 17.80
N GLN A 135 2.53 17.46 16.85
CA GLN A 135 1.12 17.66 16.46
C GLN A 135 0.53 16.42 15.78
N ASP A 136 1.30 15.77 14.91
CA ASP A 136 0.88 14.52 14.28
C ASP A 136 0.69 13.41 15.33
N PHE A 137 1.57 13.36 16.33
CA PHE A 137 1.46 12.39 17.42
C PHE A 137 0.25 12.66 18.33
N ALA A 138 -0.05 13.94 18.60
CA ALA A 138 -1.25 14.34 19.33
C ALA A 138 -2.52 13.95 18.55
N ALA A 139 -2.55 14.15 17.24
CA ALA A 139 -3.68 13.76 16.38
C ALA A 139 -3.89 12.24 16.37
N MET A 140 -2.82 11.45 16.26
CA MET A 140 -2.91 9.99 16.37
C MET A 140 -3.45 9.53 17.73
N THR A 141 -3.01 10.18 18.81
CA THR A 141 -3.49 9.88 20.16
C THR A 141 -4.98 10.15 20.32
N GLU A 142 -5.52 11.17 19.64
CA GLU A 142 -6.97 11.46 19.61
C GLU A 142 -7.75 10.36 18.89
N VAL A 143 -7.28 9.93 17.72
CA VAL A 143 -7.92 8.83 16.97
C VAL A 143 -7.95 7.54 17.79
N VAL A 144 -6.87 7.25 18.53
CA VAL A 144 -6.83 6.09 19.43
C VAL A 144 -7.82 6.22 20.60
N SER A 145 -8.02 7.44 21.11
CA SER A 145 -9.06 7.74 22.11
C SER A 145 -10.46 7.39 21.65
N GLU A 146 -10.82 7.80 20.43
CA GLU A 146 -12.13 7.54 19.85
C GLU A 146 -12.35 6.06 19.55
N SER A 147 -11.28 5.33 19.20
CA SER A 147 -11.35 3.90 18.91
C SER A 147 -11.57 3.02 20.15
N GLY A 148 -11.43 3.57 21.36
CA GLY A 148 -11.53 2.82 22.61
C GLY A 148 -10.43 1.79 22.83
N ALA A 149 -9.37 1.81 22.02
CA ALA A 149 -8.28 0.84 22.09
C ALA A 149 -7.33 1.05 23.29
N LEU A 150 -7.38 2.22 23.93
CA LEU A 150 -6.62 2.54 25.15
C LEU A 150 -7.54 3.17 26.21
N GLU A 151 -7.19 2.97 27.48
CA GLU A 151 -7.90 3.60 28.59
C GLU A 151 -7.67 5.12 28.61
N GLN A 152 -8.68 5.87 29.05
CA GLN A 152 -8.62 7.33 29.15
C GLN A 152 -7.52 7.84 30.09
N ALA A 153 -7.04 7.01 31.03
CA ALA A 153 -5.90 7.35 31.89
C ALA A 153 -4.58 7.38 31.09
N ASP A 154 -4.34 6.37 30.25
CA ASP A 154 -3.13 6.26 29.41
C ASP A 154 -3.07 7.40 28.38
N ILE A 155 -4.21 7.75 27.79
CA ILE A 155 -4.33 8.84 26.82
C ILE A 155 -3.98 10.18 27.44
N ARG A 156 -4.42 10.42 28.68
CA ARG A 156 -4.06 11.62 29.45
C ARG A 156 -2.57 11.66 29.74
N LEU A 157 -1.97 10.52 30.08
CA LEU A 157 -0.54 10.41 30.34
C LEU A 157 0.29 10.75 29.08
N ILE A 158 -0.07 10.18 27.92
CA ILE A 158 0.58 10.48 26.64
C ILE A 158 0.45 11.97 26.28
N LYS A 159 -0.75 12.55 26.39
CA LYS A 159 -0.99 13.98 26.11
C LYS A 159 -0.14 14.88 27.03
N ASN A 160 0.02 14.50 28.29
CA ASN A 160 0.86 15.24 29.23
C ASN A 160 2.34 15.14 28.87
N LEU A 161 2.83 13.98 28.47
CA LEU A 161 4.22 13.82 28.01
C LEU A 161 4.54 14.66 26.77
N LEU A 162 3.62 14.74 25.81
CA LEU A 162 3.79 15.57 24.61
C LEU A 162 3.90 17.07 24.94
N LYS A 163 3.20 17.51 25.99
CA LYS A 163 3.21 18.90 26.47
C LYS A 163 4.37 19.20 27.42
N PHE A 164 4.87 18.20 28.15
CA PHE A 164 5.93 18.36 29.15
C PHE A 164 7.23 18.89 28.55
N ASP A 165 7.53 18.48 27.33
CA ASP A 165 8.73 18.88 26.60
C ASP A 165 8.68 20.34 26.09
N ASP A 166 7.53 21.03 26.26
CA ASP A 166 7.36 22.46 26.00
C ASP A 166 7.26 23.29 27.31
N LEU A 167 7.30 22.64 28.49
CA LEU A 167 7.32 23.34 29.78
C LEU A 167 8.76 23.71 30.14
N THR A 168 9.00 25.00 30.34
CA THR A 168 10.26 25.52 30.88
C THR A 168 10.15 25.70 32.40
N ALA A 169 11.29 25.78 33.10
CA ALA A 169 11.32 26.04 34.54
C ALA A 169 10.70 27.39 34.97
N GLN A 170 10.29 28.24 34.01
CA GLN A 170 9.52 29.46 34.25
C GLN A 170 8.00 29.23 34.26
N ASP A 171 7.52 28.08 33.78
CA ASP A 171 6.10 27.74 33.66
C ASP A 171 5.54 27.00 34.90
N VAL A 172 6.35 26.81 35.95
CA VAL A 172 6.03 26.08 37.20
C VAL A 172 6.30 26.95 38.43
#